data_AF-H3BE07-F1
#
_entry.id   AF-H3BE07-F1
#
_cell.length_a   1.000
_cell.length_b   1.000
_cell.length_c   1.000
_cell.angle_alpha   90.00
_cell.angle_beta   90.00
_cell.angle_gamma   90.00
#
_symmetry.space_group_name_H-M   'P 1'
#
loop_
_entity.id
_entity.type
_entity.pdbx_description
1 polymer ?
#
loop_
_entity_poly.entity_id
_entity_poly.type
_entity_poly.pdbx_seq_one_letter_code
_entity_poly.pdbx_strand_id
1 'polypeptide(L)'
;MEKSRIPVYSQSGRTAVGKHFPTDTNMSGPSKRSCLSKEEVPEFSKDPNFAFAANCPGGVVFNAPKPTAAQKQYIKKVPSLGETGRYRVEAELRDRNQLLEAANRDLHLELSGTQNHIQELTEKSEKLESDIKELNQQLESCLVVLETRNIDPVTGSKIVESVEENDRSRAETMLFHERLL
;
A
#
# COMPACT_ATOMS: atom_id res chain seq x y z
N MET A 1 6.41 -31.32 -18.40
CA MET A 1 5.85 -30.92 -17.10
C MET A 1 6.79 -31.39 -16.01
N GLU A 2 7.72 -30.54 -15.60
CA GLU A 2 8.69 -30.87 -14.54
C GLU A 2 8.17 -30.31 -13.21
N LYS A 3 8.11 -31.14 -12.16
CA LYS A 3 7.43 -30.79 -10.91
C LYS A 3 8.45 -30.44 -9.83
N SER A 4 8.58 -29.14 -9.53
CA SER A 4 9.43 -28.63 -8.45
C SER A 4 9.16 -29.34 -7.12
N ARG A 5 10.23 -29.71 -6.40
CA ARG A 5 10.16 -30.27 -5.05
C ARG A 5 10.87 -29.33 -4.09
N ILE A 6 10.09 -28.49 -3.40
CA ILE A 6 10.57 -27.70 -2.27
C ILE A 6 10.52 -28.61 -1.02
N PRO A 7 11.62 -28.82 -0.28
CA PRO A 7 11.58 -29.53 1.00
C PRO A 7 10.90 -28.66 2.06
N VAL A 8 9.72 -29.05 2.51
CA VAL A 8 9.05 -28.41 3.66
C VAL A 8 9.65 -29.01 4.94
N TYR A 9 10.37 -28.19 5.72
CA TYR A 9 10.93 -28.60 7.00
C TYR A 9 9.87 -28.55 8.09
N SER A 10 9.47 -29.70 8.63
CA SER A 10 8.46 -29.78 9.69
C SER A 10 9.03 -29.42 11.06
N GLN A 11 8.34 -28.54 11.78
CA GLN A 11 8.64 -28.29 13.19
C GLN A 11 8.21 -29.49 14.05
N SER A 12 9.04 -29.87 15.01
CA SER A 12 8.68 -30.75 16.13
C SER A 12 8.98 -30.01 17.43
N GLY A 13 7.94 -29.69 18.19
CA GLY A 13 8.04 -28.83 19.37
C GLY A 13 8.08 -29.61 20.69
N ARG A 14 8.61 -28.98 21.75
CA ARG A 14 8.37 -29.38 23.15
C ARG A 14 8.55 -28.23 24.14
N THR A 15 7.42 -27.81 24.69
CA THR A 15 7.16 -27.35 26.08
C THR A 15 8.35 -27.10 27.05
N ALA A 16 8.34 -25.92 27.70
CA ALA A 16 8.17 -25.75 29.17
C ALA A 16 9.06 -24.68 29.85
N VAL A 17 8.40 -23.62 30.36
CA VAL A 17 8.58 -22.94 31.67
C VAL A 17 9.99 -22.77 32.27
N GLY A 18 10.40 -21.51 32.46
CA GLY A 18 11.43 -21.10 33.43
C GLY A 18 11.52 -19.57 33.55
N LYS A 19 11.46 -19.01 34.76
CA LYS A 19 11.62 -17.56 35.04
C LYS A 19 12.94 -17.31 35.80
N HIS A 20 13.73 -16.31 35.42
CA HIS A 20 14.36 -15.37 36.37
C HIS A 20 15.08 -14.18 35.70
N PHE A 21 14.99 -13.02 36.36
CA PHE A 21 15.86 -11.83 36.32
C PHE A 21 16.33 -11.58 37.79
N PRO A 22 17.18 -10.59 38.15
CA PRO A 22 17.87 -9.54 37.37
C PRO A 22 19.38 -9.89 37.20
N THR A 23 20.44 -9.04 37.20
CA THR A 23 20.65 -7.62 37.59
C THR A 23 21.89 -7.02 36.90
N ASP A 24 21.98 -5.70 36.87
CA ASP A 24 23.06 -4.89 36.30
C ASP A 24 24.43 -5.05 36.97
N THR A 25 25.50 -4.78 36.22
CA THR A 25 26.73 -4.15 36.73
C THR A 25 27.35 -3.28 35.61
N ASN A 26 27.92 -2.15 35.99
CA ASN A 26 28.28 -1.03 35.10
C ASN A 26 29.83 -0.91 34.94
N MET A 27 30.26 0.05 34.12
CA MET A 27 31.53 0.80 34.12
C MET A 27 32.59 0.55 33.01
N SER A 28 33.11 1.70 32.55
CA SER A 28 34.38 1.98 31.85
C SER A 28 34.54 1.70 30.35
N GLY A 29 34.69 2.77 29.57
CA GLY A 29 35.48 2.81 28.33
C GLY A 29 36.97 3.03 28.62
N PRO A 30 37.75 3.79 27.80
CA PRO A 30 37.36 4.56 26.60
C PRO A 30 38.24 4.27 25.35
N SER A 31 37.89 4.86 24.20
CA SER A 31 38.86 5.66 23.40
C SER A 31 38.13 6.48 22.32
N LYS A 32 38.77 7.56 21.85
CA LYS A 32 38.22 8.49 20.84
C LYS A 32 38.79 8.23 19.46
N ARG A 33 37.93 8.29 18.43
CA ARG A 33 38.32 8.87 17.12
C ARG A 33 37.08 9.41 16.40
N SER A 34 37.10 10.70 16.10
CA SER A 34 35.98 11.42 15.48
C SER A 34 36.29 11.67 14.00
N CYS A 35 35.42 11.18 13.11
CA CYS A 35 35.40 11.58 11.71
C CYS A 35 34.04 12.23 11.44
N LEU A 36 34.04 13.55 11.22
CA LEU A 36 32.85 14.29 10.79
C LEU A 36 32.85 14.40 9.27
N SER A 37 31.93 13.68 8.64
CA SER A 37 31.50 13.92 7.26
C SER A 37 29.97 13.94 7.26
N LYS A 38 29.38 15.15 7.19
CA LYS A 38 27.96 15.28 6.89
C LYS A 38 27.77 15.03 5.40
N GLU A 39 27.12 13.93 5.07
CA GLU A 39 26.54 13.67 3.76
C GLU A 39 25.08 13.29 4.01
N GLU A 40 24.17 13.96 3.31
CA GLU A 40 22.75 13.99 3.69
C GLU A 40 22.03 12.78 3.09
N VAL A 41 22.10 11.66 3.82
CA VAL A 41 21.46 10.39 3.45
C VAL A 41 19.93 10.58 3.39
N PRO A 42 19.27 10.29 2.26
CA PRO A 42 17.82 10.29 2.18
C PRO A 42 17.21 9.36 3.23
N GLU A 43 16.19 9.84 3.96
CA GLU A 43 15.64 9.08 5.08
C GLU A 43 14.83 7.87 4.60
N PHE A 44 15.47 6.70 4.59
CA PHE A 44 14.82 5.41 4.33
C PHE A 44 13.69 5.16 5.34
N SER A 45 12.58 4.60 4.84
CA SER A 45 11.46 4.17 5.69
C SER A 45 11.96 3.24 6.80
N LYS A 46 11.59 3.55 8.05
CA LYS A 46 11.93 2.76 9.23
C LYS A 46 10.91 1.64 9.41
N ASP A 47 10.83 0.79 8.40
CA ASP A 47 10.07 -0.45 8.45
C ASP A 47 10.57 -1.28 9.64
N PRO A 48 9.72 -1.61 10.64
CA PRO A 48 10.18 -2.15 11.93
C PRO A 48 10.72 -3.58 11.87
N ASN A 49 10.89 -4.14 10.66
CA ASN A 49 11.23 -5.54 10.41
C ASN A 49 12.66 -5.74 9.85
N PHE A 50 13.47 -4.68 9.72
CA PHE A 50 14.86 -4.78 9.21
C PHE A 50 15.94 -4.56 10.29
N ALA A 51 15.84 -5.29 11.39
CA ALA A 51 16.88 -5.34 12.40
C ALA A 51 18.07 -6.21 11.93
N PHE A 52 19.17 -5.59 11.51
CA PHE A 52 20.44 -6.29 11.26
C PHE A 52 21.08 -6.71 12.60
N ALA A 53 20.52 -7.75 13.21
CA ALA A 53 20.75 -8.12 14.60
C ALA A 53 22.14 -8.71 14.86
N ALA A 54 23.12 -7.82 15.07
CA ALA A 54 24.43 -8.15 15.61
C ALA A 54 24.36 -8.55 17.09
N ASN A 55 23.77 -9.72 17.38
CA ASN A 55 23.77 -10.36 18.69
C ASN A 55 23.78 -11.89 18.53
N CYS A 56 24.89 -12.53 18.87
CA CYS A 56 25.02 -14.00 18.89
C CYS A 56 24.94 -14.51 20.34
N PRO A 57 23.77 -14.98 20.82
CA PRO A 57 23.62 -15.51 22.17
C PRO A 57 24.19 -16.95 22.25
N GLY A 58 25.51 -17.07 22.33
CA GLY A 58 26.15 -18.37 22.49
C GLY A 58 27.67 -18.29 22.36
N GLY A 59 28.39 -18.57 23.45
CA GLY A 59 29.83 -18.71 23.47
C GLY A 59 30.29 -20.00 22.79
N VAL A 60 30.13 -20.10 21.46
CA VAL A 60 30.73 -21.17 20.67
C VAL A 60 32.24 -20.93 20.63
N VAL A 61 32.95 -21.54 21.59
CA VAL A 61 34.42 -21.55 21.60
C VAL A 61 34.89 -22.30 20.36
N PHE A 62 35.29 -21.55 19.33
CA PHE A 62 35.84 -22.12 18.11
C PHE A 62 37.23 -22.68 18.40
N ASN A 63 37.27 -23.95 18.83
CA ASN A 63 38.48 -24.72 19.04
C ASN A 63 39.17 -24.98 17.69
N ALA A 64 39.90 -23.98 17.19
CA ALA A 64 40.72 -24.10 16.00
C ALA A 64 41.71 -25.26 16.17
N PRO A 65 41.72 -26.26 15.27
CA PRO A 65 42.71 -27.33 15.32
C PRO A 65 44.13 -26.74 15.28
N LYS A 66 45.00 -27.17 16.20
CA LYS A 66 46.41 -26.79 16.17
C LYS A 66 47.00 -27.22 14.82
N PRO A 67 47.68 -26.34 14.07
CA PRO A 67 48.15 -26.66 12.72
C PRO A 67 49.25 -27.72 12.76
N THR A 68 48.89 -28.97 12.47
CA THR A 68 49.86 -30.04 12.20
C THR A 68 50.61 -29.72 10.92
N ALA A 69 51.94 -29.74 10.99
CA ALA A 69 52.82 -29.15 9.97
C ALA A 69 52.99 -30.03 8.71
N ALA A 70 51.89 -30.49 8.10
CA ALA A 70 51.89 -31.47 7.02
C ALA A 70 50.89 -31.20 5.86
N GLN A 71 50.30 -29.99 5.76
CA GLN A 71 49.27 -29.74 4.73
C GLN A 71 49.38 -28.36 4.05
N LYS A 72 50.47 -28.14 3.31
CA LYS A 72 50.60 -27.03 2.33
C LYS A 72 49.76 -27.27 1.07
N GLN A 73 48.48 -27.61 1.22
CA GLN A 73 47.56 -27.72 0.09
C GLN A 73 47.09 -26.34 -0.33
N TYR A 74 47.56 -25.94 -1.51
CA TYR A 74 47.25 -24.72 -2.26
C TYR A 74 45.91 -24.07 -1.88
N ILE A 75 45.98 -22.98 -1.12
CA ILE A 75 45.01 -21.90 -1.28
C ILE A 75 45.15 -21.46 -2.74
N LYS A 76 44.20 -21.87 -3.58
CA LYS A 76 44.05 -21.33 -4.93
C LYS A 76 43.70 -19.86 -4.77
N LYS A 77 44.73 -19.01 -4.77
CA LYS A 77 44.57 -17.55 -4.81
C LYS A 77 43.66 -17.27 -6.00
N VAL A 78 42.48 -16.71 -5.75
CA VAL A 78 41.68 -16.07 -6.80
C VAL A 78 42.63 -15.14 -7.53
N PRO A 79 42.78 -15.23 -8.86
CA PRO A 79 43.71 -14.38 -9.59
C PRO A 79 43.43 -12.94 -9.21
N SER A 80 44.39 -12.27 -8.58
CA SER A 80 44.21 -10.92 -8.08
C SER A 80 44.06 -10.03 -9.30
N LEU A 81 42.80 -9.70 -9.61
CA LEU A 81 42.45 -8.93 -10.78
C LEU A 81 43.28 -7.65 -10.75
N GLY A 82 44.11 -7.46 -11.78
CA GLY A 82 45.02 -6.32 -11.87
C GLY A 82 44.25 -5.00 -11.81
N GLU A 83 44.92 -3.91 -11.49
CA GLU A 83 44.29 -2.60 -11.29
C GLU A 83 43.35 -2.21 -12.45
N THR A 84 43.82 -2.40 -13.68
CA THR A 84 43.04 -2.27 -14.92
C THR A 84 41.74 -3.08 -14.95
N GLY A 85 41.76 -4.31 -14.44
CA GLY A 85 40.57 -5.16 -14.35
C GLY A 85 39.65 -4.79 -13.19
N ARG A 86 40.19 -4.28 -12.07
CA ARG A 86 39.36 -3.75 -10.96
C ARG A 86 38.59 -2.52 -11.41
N TYR A 87 39.25 -1.58 -12.09
CA TYR A 87 38.58 -0.40 -12.65
C TYR A 87 37.49 -0.76 -13.67
N ARG A 88 37.68 -1.80 -14.49
CA ARG A 88 36.61 -2.27 -15.39
C ARG A 88 35.40 -2.79 -14.62
N VAL A 89 35.60 -3.65 -13.62
CA VAL A 89 34.50 -4.18 -12.79
C VAL A 89 33.81 -3.06 -12.01
N GLU A 90 34.55 -2.05 -11.54
CA GLU A 90 34.00 -0.87 -10.88
C GLU A 90 33.16 -0.01 -11.84
N ALA A 91 33.61 0.21 -13.07
CA ALA A 91 32.84 0.91 -14.11
C ALA A 91 31.54 0.15 -14.42
N GLU A 92 31.62 -1.15 -14.73
CA GLU A 92 30.43 -1.97 -14.99
C GLU A 92 29.46 -2.02 -13.78
N LEU A 93 29.95 -1.87 -12.54
CA LEU A 93 29.11 -1.77 -11.34
C LEU A 93 28.41 -0.41 -11.26
N ARG A 94 29.09 0.69 -11.58
CA ARG A 94 28.49 2.03 -11.67
C ARG A 94 27.41 2.08 -12.76
N ASP A 95 27.69 1.56 -13.95
CA ASP A 95 26.74 1.52 -15.07
C ASP A 95 25.48 0.72 -14.72
N ARG A 96 25.64 -0.47 -14.11
CA ARG A 96 24.52 -1.29 -13.63
C ARG A 96 23.75 -0.61 -12.50
N ASN A 97 24.42 0.10 -11.61
CA ASN A 97 23.79 0.83 -10.52
C ASN A 97 22.94 2.01 -11.05
N GLN A 98 23.47 2.82 -11.97
CA GLN A 98 22.71 3.91 -12.61
C GLN A 98 21.47 3.41 -13.37
N LEU A 99 21.55 2.25 -14.02
CA LEU A 99 20.39 1.62 -14.67
C LEU A 99 19.32 1.18 -13.64
N LEU A 100 19.75 0.65 -12.49
CA LEU A 100 18.85 0.29 -11.39
C LEU A 100 18.23 1.53 -10.74
N GLU A 101 18.98 2.61 -10.54
CA GLU A 101 18.46 3.90 -10.05
C GLU A 101 17.45 4.52 -11.03
N ALA A 102 17.67 4.37 -12.34
CA ALA A 102 16.71 4.80 -13.36
C ALA A 102 15.41 4.00 -13.27
N ALA A 103 15.49 2.67 -13.37
CA ALA A 103 14.31 1.81 -13.28
C ALA A 103 13.57 1.96 -11.94
N ASN A 104 14.28 2.20 -10.83
CA ASN A 104 13.69 2.45 -9.53
C ASN A 104 12.90 3.78 -9.51
N ARG A 105 13.45 4.86 -10.08
CA ARG A 105 12.74 6.14 -10.22
C ARG A 105 11.51 6.02 -11.12
N ASP A 106 11.63 5.33 -12.24
CA ASP A 106 10.53 5.14 -13.19
C ASP A 106 9.38 4.32 -12.54
N LEU A 107 9.70 3.23 -11.83
CA LEU A 107 8.72 2.46 -11.04
C LEU A 107 8.06 3.27 -9.93
N HIS A 108 8.78 4.21 -9.29
CA HIS A 108 8.17 5.12 -8.30
C HIS A 108 7.20 6.13 -8.93
N LEU A 109 7.47 6.58 -10.17
CA LEU A 109 6.56 7.44 -10.93
C LEU A 109 5.31 6.66 -11.37
N GLU A 110 5.45 5.43 -11.86
CA GLU A 110 4.32 4.55 -12.19
C GLU A 110 3.49 4.20 -10.96
N LEU A 111 4.12 3.92 -9.81
CA LEU A 111 3.44 3.65 -8.55
C LEU A 111 2.64 4.88 -8.06
N SER A 112 3.23 6.07 -8.12
CA SER A 112 2.53 7.31 -7.78
C SER A 112 1.36 7.59 -8.72
N GLY A 113 1.56 7.45 -10.03
CA GLY A 113 0.51 7.62 -11.05
C GLY A 113 -0.66 6.65 -10.88
N THR A 114 -0.38 5.38 -10.61
CA THR A 114 -1.41 4.37 -10.35
C THR A 114 -2.13 4.57 -9.01
N GLN A 115 -1.43 4.99 -7.96
CA GLN A 115 -2.05 5.36 -6.68
C GLN A 115 -3.02 6.55 -6.84
N ASN A 116 -2.61 7.60 -7.55
CA ASN A 116 -3.47 8.76 -7.82
C ASN A 116 -4.73 8.37 -8.63
N HIS A 117 -4.60 7.49 -9.63
CA HIS A 117 -5.75 7.04 -10.40
C HIS A 117 -6.68 6.10 -9.61
N ILE A 118 -6.14 5.28 -8.69
CA ILE A 118 -6.95 4.50 -7.76
C ILE A 118 -7.77 5.44 -6.86
N GLN A 119 -7.16 6.48 -6.29
CA GLN A 119 -7.88 7.49 -5.50
C GLN A 119 -9.00 8.16 -6.33
N GLU A 120 -8.69 8.60 -7.55
CA GLU A 120 -9.67 9.21 -8.46
C GLU A 120 -10.88 8.29 -8.76
N LEU A 121 -10.65 6.97 -8.86
CA LEU A 121 -11.70 5.98 -9.05
C LEU A 121 -12.49 5.70 -7.76
N THR A 122 -11.83 5.68 -6.59
CA THR A 122 -12.49 5.55 -5.29
C THR A 122 -13.41 6.73 -5.01
N GLU A 123 -12.95 7.97 -5.18
CA GLU A 123 -13.76 9.19 -5.01
C GLU A 123 -14.99 9.20 -5.93
N LYS A 124 -14.86 8.67 -7.17
CA LYS A 124 -15.99 8.49 -8.08
C LYS A 124 -16.96 7.39 -7.64
N SER A 125 -16.48 6.28 -7.07
CA SER A 125 -17.35 5.22 -6.52
C SER A 125 -18.15 5.72 -5.33
N GLU A 126 -17.48 6.35 -4.36
CA GLU A 126 -18.12 6.92 -3.16
C GLU A 126 -19.18 7.96 -3.53
N LYS A 127 -18.90 8.80 -4.54
CA LYS A 127 -19.92 9.72 -5.07
C LYS A 127 -21.09 8.97 -5.71
N LEU A 128 -20.84 8.01 -6.60
CA LEU A 128 -21.92 7.26 -7.26
C LEU A 128 -22.80 6.49 -6.25
N GLU A 129 -22.21 5.95 -5.18
CA GLU A 129 -22.94 5.32 -4.08
C GLU A 129 -23.82 6.32 -3.32
N SER A 130 -23.35 7.56 -3.12
CA SER A 130 -24.16 8.65 -2.56
C SER A 130 -25.28 9.08 -3.51
N ASP A 131 -24.99 9.30 -4.79
CA ASP A 131 -25.96 9.70 -5.82
C ASP A 131 -27.06 8.62 -5.96
N ILE A 132 -26.70 7.34 -5.95
CA ILE A 132 -27.63 6.20 -5.93
C ILE A 132 -28.50 6.19 -4.66
N LYS A 133 -27.92 6.46 -3.49
CA LYS A 133 -28.67 6.51 -2.22
C LYS A 133 -29.69 7.66 -2.21
N GLU A 134 -29.31 8.83 -2.72
CA GLU A 134 -30.23 9.96 -2.84
C GLU A 134 -31.36 9.66 -3.82
N LEU A 135 -31.05 9.14 -5.01
CA LEU A 135 -32.05 8.77 -6.02
C LEU A 135 -33.05 7.72 -5.49
N ASN A 136 -32.59 6.73 -4.71
CA ASN A 136 -33.49 5.77 -4.07
C ASN A 136 -34.38 6.43 -3.00
N GLN A 137 -33.87 7.40 -2.23
CA GLN A 137 -34.69 8.14 -1.26
C GLN A 137 -35.72 9.05 -1.95
N GLN A 138 -35.37 9.65 -3.10
CA GLN A 138 -36.30 10.40 -3.93
C GLN A 138 -37.37 9.48 -4.55
N LEU A 139 -36.99 8.30 -5.04
CA LEU A 139 -37.92 7.29 -5.58
C LEU A 139 -38.91 6.79 -4.53
N GLU A 140 -38.44 6.48 -3.31
CA GLU A 140 -39.29 6.08 -2.18
C GLU A 140 -40.28 7.18 -1.80
N SER A 141 -39.82 8.44 -1.74
CA SER A 141 -40.68 9.60 -1.49
C SER A 141 -41.78 9.75 -2.55
N CYS A 142 -41.44 9.57 -3.83
CA CYS A 142 -42.40 9.56 -4.93
C CYS A 142 -43.38 8.38 -4.82
N LEU A 143 -42.91 7.18 -4.48
CA LEU A 143 -43.75 5.99 -4.31
C LEU A 143 -44.79 6.19 -3.20
N VAL A 144 -44.40 6.74 -2.05
CA VAL A 144 -45.32 7.08 -0.94
C VAL A 144 -46.36 8.11 -1.38
N VAL A 145 -46.00 9.12 -2.18
CA VAL A 145 -46.97 10.10 -2.72
C VAL A 145 -47.96 9.46 -3.69
N LEU A 146 -47.52 8.50 -4.51
CA LEU A 146 -48.39 7.76 -5.42
C LEU A 146 -49.35 6.83 -4.66
N GLU A 147 -48.84 6.03 -3.72
CA GLU A 147 -49.64 5.10 -2.90
C GLU A 147 -50.67 5.85 -2.04
N THR A 148 -50.26 6.88 -1.29
CA THR A 148 -51.17 7.64 -0.41
C THR A 148 -52.28 8.36 -1.17
N ARG A 149 -52.07 8.67 -2.46
CA ARG A 149 -53.08 9.27 -3.35
C ARG A 149 -53.77 8.26 -4.27
N ASN A 150 -53.40 6.98 -4.23
CA ASN A 150 -53.84 5.92 -5.15
C ASN A 150 -53.66 6.30 -6.63
N ILE A 151 -52.57 6.99 -6.96
CA ILE A 151 -52.24 7.40 -8.32
C ILE A 151 -51.47 6.27 -9.02
N ASP A 152 -52.00 5.80 -10.15
CA ASP A 152 -51.25 4.95 -11.07
C ASP A 152 -50.09 5.74 -11.70
N PRO A 153 -48.82 5.29 -11.57
CA PRO A 153 -47.67 5.96 -12.16
C PRO A 153 -47.73 6.09 -13.68
N VAL A 154 -48.47 5.22 -14.39
CA VAL A 154 -48.62 5.27 -15.86
C VAL A 154 -49.67 6.32 -16.29
N THR A 155 -50.63 6.64 -15.43
CA THR A 155 -51.73 7.58 -15.70
C THR A 155 -51.44 9.00 -15.20
N GLY A 156 -50.39 9.21 -14.39
CA GLY A 156 -50.06 10.50 -13.76
C GLY A 156 -50.14 11.74 -14.68
N SER A 157 -49.61 11.66 -15.91
CA SER A 157 -49.67 12.77 -16.89
C SER A 157 -51.09 13.21 -17.22
N LYS A 158 -52.04 12.28 -17.36
CA LYS A 158 -53.45 12.58 -17.68
C LYS A 158 -54.16 13.28 -16.52
N ILE A 159 -53.70 13.05 -15.28
CA ILE A 159 -54.21 13.76 -14.10
C ILE A 159 -53.74 15.22 -14.14
N VAL A 160 -52.49 15.48 -14.53
CA VAL A 160 -51.97 16.84 -14.70
C VAL A 160 -52.73 17.57 -15.81
N GLU A 161 -52.86 16.95 -17.00
CA GLU A 161 -53.62 17.50 -18.13
C GLU A 161 -55.07 17.85 -17.75
N SER A 162 -55.73 16.98 -16.98
CA SER A 162 -57.11 17.18 -16.52
C SER A 162 -57.24 18.29 -15.46
N VAL A 163 -56.26 18.46 -14.58
CA VAL A 163 -56.23 19.59 -13.62
C VAL A 163 -56.01 20.91 -14.37
N GLU A 164 -55.08 20.96 -15.31
CA GLU A 164 -54.84 22.16 -16.14
C GLU A 164 -56.06 22.55 -16.99
N GLU A 165 -56.83 21.57 -17.48
CA GLU A 165 -58.09 21.82 -18.19
C GLU A 165 -59.18 22.33 -17.25
N ASN A 166 -59.26 21.79 -16.02
CA ASN A 166 -60.20 22.26 -15.01
C ASN A 166 -59.92 23.71 -14.57
N ASP A 167 -58.65 24.05 -14.31
CA ASP A 167 -58.25 25.42 -13.96
C ASP A 167 -58.47 26.40 -15.12
N ARG A 168 -58.24 25.99 -16.38
CA ARG A 168 -58.60 26.79 -17.57
C ARG A 168 -60.11 27.06 -17.63
N SER A 169 -60.93 26.01 -17.53
CA SER A 169 -62.40 26.15 -17.55
C SER A 169 -62.92 27.00 -16.39
N ARG A 170 -62.31 26.89 -15.21
CA ARG A 170 -62.60 27.72 -14.04
C ARG A 170 -62.23 29.19 -14.25
N ALA A 171 -61.08 29.48 -14.87
CA ALA A 171 -60.67 30.84 -15.21
C ALA A 171 -61.61 31.47 -16.26
N GLU A 172 -61.99 30.74 -17.31
CA GLU A 172 -62.99 31.17 -18.30
C GLU A 172 -64.35 31.46 -17.63
N THR A 173 -64.79 30.61 -16.72
CA THR A 173 -66.03 30.79 -15.94
C THR A 173 -65.99 32.07 -15.09
N MET A 174 -64.84 32.38 -14.46
CA MET A 174 -64.66 33.61 -13.69
C MET A 174 -64.70 34.86 -14.59
N LEU A 175 -64.02 34.84 -15.74
CA LEU A 175 -64.02 35.96 -16.70
C LEU A 175 -65.41 36.19 -17.32
N PHE A 176 -66.17 35.12 -17.55
CA PHE A 176 -67.55 35.22 -18.02
C PHE A 176 -68.48 35.80 -16.94
N HIS A 177 -68.29 35.41 -15.68
CA HIS A 177 -69.04 35.98 -14.55
C HIS A 177 -68.73 37.47 -14.34
N GLU A 178 -67.45 37.86 -14.39
CA GLU A 178 -67.00 39.27 -14.33
C GLU A 178 -67.61 40.13 -15.46
N ARG A 179 -67.84 39.55 -16.64
CA ARG A 179 -68.44 40.23 -17.80
C ARG A 179 -69.97 40.27 -17.80
N LEU A 180 -70.64 39.63 -16.83
CA LEU A 180 -72.08 39.67 -16.63
C LEU A 180 -72.54 40.54 -15.45
N LEU A 181 -71.60 41.23 -14.79
CA LEU A 181 -71.82 42.14 -13.67
C LEU A 181 -71.59 43.61 -14.08
#